data_AF-A0A484KMT9-F1
#
_entry.id   AF-A0A484KMT9-F1
#
_cell.length_a   1.000
_cell.length_b   1.000
_cell.length_c   1.000
_cell.angle_alpha   90.00
_cell.angle_beta   90.00
_cell.angle_gamma   90.00
#
_symmetry.space_group_name_H-M   'P 1'
#
loop_
_entity.id
_entity.type
_entity.pdbx_description
1 polymer ?
#
loop_
_entity_poly.entity_id
_entity_poly.type
_entity_poly.pdbx_seq_one_letter_code
_entity_poly.pdbx_strand_id
1 'polypeptide(L)'
;METGVLLRSILFHLSFSALPLHFSRSFALSLPVGIHPLDEEHYARELIECKDGSKSFTRDRLNDDFCDCLDGTDEPGTAACPQGKFYCRNMGSTPKFLFSSQVNDQICDCCDGSDENDGTISCPNSCVMGGNSAYQMRSHSSQDNSVSFGRKATRAGINAEDSIQKVKGLKMLVVLQVLIIVIVVGIPLFCRRSRLRRRHSR
;
A
#
# COMPACT_ATOMS: atom_id res chain seq x y z
N MET A 1 23.01 6.86 58.88
CA MET A 1 22.60 5.98 57.74
C MET A 1 21.41 6.63 57.04
N GLU A 2 21.58 7.80 56.40
CA GLU A 2 20.44 8.48 55.73
C GLU A 2 20.82 9.17 54.41
N THR A 3 22.11 9.29 54.09
CA THR A 3 22.56 9.93 52.84
C THR A 3 22.55 9.00 51.62
N GLY A 4 22.33 7.70 51.80
CA GLY A 4 22.38 6.70 50.72
C GLY A 4 21.03 6.39 50.04
N VAL A 5 19.92 6.85 50.60
CA VAL A 5 18.57 6.54 50.08
C VAL A 5 18.09 7.60 49.09
N LEU A 6 18.42 8.88 49.31
CA LEU A 6 17.99 9.98 48.43
C LEU A 6 18.67 9.97 47.05
N LEU A 7 19.92 9.49 46.94
CA LEU A 7 20.62 9.41 45.66
C LEU A 7 20.06 8.30 44.74
N ARG A 8 19.37 7.30 45.31
CA ARG A 8 18.71 6.23 44.54
C ARG A 8 17.33 6.61 44.01
N SER A 9 16.63 7.53 44.67
CA SER A 9 15.35 8.06 44.16
C SER A 9 15.55 9.00 42.98
N ILE A 10 16.61 9.81 42.97
CA ILE A 10 16.84 10.80 41.90
C ILE A 10 17.26 10.12 40.58
N LEU A 11 18.00 9.00 40.65
CA LEU A 11 18.40 8.22 39.47
C LEU A 11 17.27 7.39 38.84
N PHE A 12 16.18 7.14 39.56
CA PHE A 12 15.02 6.41 39.03
C PHE A 12 14.04 7.33 38.27
N HIS A 13 14.07 8.64 38.50
CA HIS A 13 13.23 9.59 37.79
C HIS A 13 13.86 10.15 36.50
N LEU A 14 15.18 10.05 36.33
CA LEU A 14 15.88 10.48 35.11
C LEU A 14 15.83 9.46 33.96
N SER A 15 15.16 8.32 34.14
CA SER A 15 14.97 7.30 33.10
C SER A 15 13.52 7.17 32.60
N PHE A 16 12.60 8.03 33.06
CA PHE A 16 11.19 8.04 32.65
C PHE A 16 10.79 9.25 31.80
N SER A 17 11.74 9.90 31.12
CA SER A 17 11.41 10.68 29.93
C SER A 17 11.39 9.73 28.73
N ALA A 18 10.49 8.75 28.77
CA ALA A 18 10.02 8.09 27.57
C ALA A 18 9.20 9.14 26.81
N LEU A 19 9.89 9.97 26.03
CA LEU A 19 9.27 10.62 24.88
C LEU A 19 8.58 9.48 24.11
N PRO A 20 7.25 9.51 23.94
CA PRO A 20 6.64 8.62 22.98
C PRO A 20 7.28 9.01 21.65
N LEU A 21 8.24 8.21 21.20
CA LEU A 21 8.53 8.09 19.78
C LEU A 21 7.21 7.61 19.19
N HIS A 22 6.35 8.57 18.83
CA HIS A 22 5.28 8.36 17.89
C HIS A 22 5.98 7.84 16.64
N PHE A 23 6.08 6.51 16.58
CA PHE A 23 6.38 5.81 15.36
C PHE A 23 5.18 6.11 14.47
N SER A 24 5.25 7.23 13.74
CA SER A 24 4.36 7.51 12.63
C SER A 24 4.58 6.36 11.67
N ARG A 25 3.77 5.32 11.83
CA ARG A 25 3.66 4.23 10.89
C ARG A 25 3.10 4.90 9.64
N SER A 26 3.98 5.32 8.73
CA SER A 26 3.61 5.64 7.37
C SER A 26 3.06 4.35 6.78
N PHE A 27 1.78 4.09 6.99
CA PHE A 27 1.03 3.25 6.09
C PHE A 27 1.14 3.97 4.75
N ALA A 28 1.95 3.43 3.85
CA ALA A 28 1.76 3.74 2.44
C ALA A 28 0.34 3.25 2.14
N LEU A 29 -0.63 4.18 2.21
CA LEU A 29 -2.01 3.89 1.89
C LEU A 29 -1.97 3.55 0.40
N SER A 30 -2.13 2.28 0.06
CA SER A 30 -2.34 1.89 -1.33
C SER A 30 -3.56 2.65 -1.80
N LEU A 31 -3.33 3.55 -2.74
CA LEU A 31 -4.39 4.37 -3.27
C LEU A 31 -5.47 3.45 -3.88
N PRO A 32 -6.77 3.67 -3.61
CA PRO A 32 -7.80 2.86 -4.24
C PRO A 32 -7.68 2.92 -5.77
N VAL A 33 -7.95 1.79 -6.41
CA VAL A 33 -7.88 1.64 -7.86
C VAL A 33 -8.91 2.58 -8.53
N GLY A 34 -8.58 3.06 -9.73
CA GLY A 34 -9.46 3.91 -10.54
C GLY A 34 -9.46 5.41 -10.19
N ILE A 35 -8.76 5.83 -9.12
CA ILE A 35 -8.67 7.24 -8.73
C ILE A 35 -7.58 7.98 -9.54
N HIS A 36 -7.94 9.17 -10.03
CA HIS A 36 -7.00 10.08 -10.68
C HIS A 36 -5.97 10.67 -9.68
N PRO A 37 -4.67 10.78 -10.01
CA PRO A 37 -3.63 11.27 -9.10
C PRO A 37 -3.88 12.66 -8.48
N LEU A 38 -4.65 13.52 -9.15
CA LEU A 38 -5.03 14.84 -8.61
C LEU A 38 -6.16 14.77 -7.57
N ASP A 39 -6.90 13.67 -7.53
CA ASP A 39 -7.99 13.45 -6.58
C ASP A 39 -7.54 12.67 -5.34
N GLU A 40 -6.26 12.25 -5.25
CA GLU A 40 -5.73 11.43 -4.15
C GLU A 40 -6.01 12.04 -2.77
N GLU A 41 -5.81 13.36 -2.64
CA GLU A 41 -6.04 14.08 -1.38
C GLU A 41 -7.54 14.14 -1.02
N HIS A 42 -8.42 14.22 -2.01
CA HIS A 42 -9.86 14.23 -1.79
C HIS A 42 -10.33 12.90 -1.18
N TYR A 43 -9.85 11.78 -1.72
CA TYR A 43 -10.19 10.43 -1.26
C TYR A 43 -9.38 9.96 -0.02
N ALA A 44 -8.36 10.73 0.39
CA ALA A 44 -7.58 10.44 1.60
C ALA A 44 -8.31 10.85 2.90
N ARG A 45 -9.41 11.59 2.81
CA ARG A 45 -10.20 12.04 3.96
C ARG A 45 -10.93 10.87 4.64
N GLU A 46 -11.26 11.03 5.91
CA GLU A 46 -12.08 10.05 6.66
C GLU A 46 -13.54 10.07 6.19
N LEU A 47 -14.04 11.26 5.87
CA LEU A 47 -15.34 11.51 5.28
C LEU A 47 -15.14 12.14 3.89
N ILE A 48 -15.68 11.49 2.86
CA ILE A 48 -15.55 11.89 1.46
C ILE A 48 -16.88 12.48 1.03
N GLU A 49 -16.84 13.60 0.31
CA GLU A 49 -18.05 14.28 -0.19
C GLU A 49 -18.23 13.93 -1.66
N CYS A 50 -19.46 13.57 -2.08
CA CYS A 50 -19.77 13.47 -3.50
C CYS A 50 -19.45 14.82 -4.17
N LYS A 51 -18.82 14.82 -5.34
CA LYS A 51 -18.40 16.07 -6.02
C LYS A 51 -19.60 16.90 -6.50
N ASP A 52 -20.76 16.28 -6.66
CA ASP A 52 -22.05 16.93 -6.90
C ASP A 52 -22.62 17.68 -5.67
N GLY A 53 -22.00 17.51 -4.49
CA GLY A 53 -22.41 18.13 -3.23
C GLY A 53 -23.68 17.53 -2.61
N SER A 54 -24.15 16.39 -3.10
CA SER A 54 -25.41 15.78 -2.66
C SER A 54 -25.34 15.21 -1.23
N LYS A 55 -24.29 14.44 -0.92
CA LYS A 55 -24.06 13.80 0.37
C LYS A 55 -22.58 13.53 0.61
N SER A 56 -22.27 13.03 1.81
CA SER A 56 -20.96 12.52 2.17
C SER A 56 -21.05 11.08 2.65
N PHE A 57 -19.95 10.35 2.49
CA PHE A 57 -19.84 8.93 2.79
C PHE A 57 -18.50 8.62 3.47
N THR A 58 -18.47 7.52 4.19
CA THR A 58 -17.29 7.02 4.89
C THR A 58 -16.50 6.08 3.99
N ARG A 59 -15.22 5.84 4.32
CA ARG A 59 -14.30 5.03 3.48
C ARG A 59 -14.76 3.59 3.18
N ASP A 60 -15.66 3.02 3.97
CA ASP A 60 -16.26 1.70 3.75
C ASP A 60 -17.25 1.66 2.58
N ARG A 61 -17.74 2.83 2.14
CA ARG A 61 -18.60 3.01 0.97
C ARG A 61 -17.83 3.37 -0.31
N LEU A 62 -16.51 3.45 -0.23
CA LEU A 62 -15.67 3.73 -1.39
C LEU A 62 -15.34 2.42 -2.09
N ASN A 63 -15.75 2.27 -3.35
CA ASN A 63 -15.61 1.05 -4.12
C ASN A 63 -16.29 -0.16 -3.45
N ASP A 64 -17.54 -0.02 -2.99
CA ASP A 64 -18.31 -1.10 -2.33
C ASP A 64 -19.29 -1.80 -3.28
N ASP A 65 -19.15 -1.57 -4.59
CA ASP A 65 -20.02 -2.05 -5.67
C ASP A 65 -21.47 -1.54 -5.54
N PHE A 66 -21.69 -0.40 -4.88
CA PHE A 66 -23.00 0.21 -4.72
C PHE A 66 -23.00 1.71 -4.99
N CYS A 67 -23.77 2.14 -6.01
CA CYS A 67 -23.79 3.55 -6.39
C CYS A 67 -24.58 4.43 -5.41
N ASP A 68 -23.83 5.12 -4.56
CA ASP A 68 -24.28 6.09 -3.60
C ASP A 68 -24.35 7.51 -4.19
N CYS A 69 -23.34 7.99 -4.92
CA CYS A 69 -23.33 9.34 -5.48
C CYS A 69 -23.86 9.36 -6.93
N LEU A 70 -24.64 10.39 -7.30
CA LEU A 70 -25.17 10.50 -8.67
C LEU A 70 -24.08 10.73 -9.72
N ASP A 71 -22.98 11.37 -9.32
CA ASP A 71 -21.81 11.61 -10.16
C ASP A 71 -20.80 10.44 -10.16
N GLY A 72 -21.04 9.40 -9.35
CA GLY A 72 -20.17 8.24 -9.21
C GLY A 72 -18.86 8.49 -8.46
N THR A 73 -18.78 9.53 -7.61
CA THR A 73 -17.59 9.80 -6.79
C THR A 73 -17.21 8.64 -5.87
N ASP A 74 -18.18 7.88 -5.39
CA ASP A 74 -18.01 6.73 -4.49
C ASP A 74 -17.51 5.46 -5.19
N GLU A 75 -17.62 5.36 -6.51
CA GLU A 75 -17.29 4.16 -7.28
C GLU A 75 -16.24 4.42 -8.39
N PRO A 76 -15.07 5.01 -8.09
CA PRO A 76 -14.02 5.24 -9.09
C PRO A 76 -13.38 3.93 -9.60
N GLY A 77 -13.45 2.85 -8.82
CA GLY A 77 -12.77 1.58 -9.06
C GLY A 77 -13.68 0.41 -9.45
N THR A 78 -14.98 0.64 -9.63
CA THR A 78 -15.97 -0.41 -9.96
C THR A 78 -16.90 0.01 -11.10
N ALA A 79 -17.82 -0.89 -11.46
CA ALA A 79 -18.85 -0.69 -12.48
C ALA A 79 -20.20 -0.16 -11.94
N ALA A 80 -20.31 0.11 -10.64
CA ALA A 80 -21.60 0.31 -9.99
C ALA A 80 -22.33 1.60 -10.40
N CYS A 81 -21.59 2.66 -10.75
CA CYS A 81 -22.17 3.97 -11.08
C CYS A 81 -22.19 4.27 -12.59
N PRO A 82 -23.36 4.56 -13.19
CA PRO A 82 -23.47 4.79 -14.64
C PRO A 82 -22.73 6.03 -15.14
N GLN A 83 -22.51 7.04 -14.28
CA GLN A 83 -21.73 8.24 -14.61
C GLN A 83 -20.26 8.14 -14.16
N GLY A 84 -19.89 7.04 -13.51
CA GLY A 84 -18.56 6.81 -12.98
C GLY A 84 -17.50 6.74 -14.07
N LYS A 85 -16.28 7.13 -13.72
CA LYS A 85 -15.11 7.08 -14.60
C LYS A 85 -13.96 6.41 -13.88
N PHE A 86 -13.35 5.46 -14.56
CA PHE A 86 -12.19 4.74 -14.07
C PHE A 86 -10.91 5.31 -14.67
N TYR A 87 -9.89 5.57 -13.85
CA TYR A 87 -8.60 6.06 -14.32
C TYR A 87 -7.58 4.94 -14.50
N CYS A 88 -7.23 4.64 -15.76
CA CYS A 88 -6.08 3.80 -16.09
C CYS A 88 -4.79 4.60 -15.88
N ARG A 89 -3.96 4.19 -14.91
CA ARG A 89 -2.69 4.86 -14.63
C ARG A 89 -1.67 4.61 -15.74
N ASN A 90 -1.68 3.42 -16.36
CA ASN A 90 -0.85 3.04 -17.51
C ASN A 90 0.62 3.46 -17.33
N MET A 91 1.24 3.06 -16.22
CA MET A 91 2.58 3.52 -15.82
C MET A 91 3.60 3.40 -16.96
N GLY A 92 4.18 4.53 -17.36
CA GLY A 92 5.17 4.60 -18.44
C GLY A 92 4.57 4.72 -19.86
N SER A 93 3.26 4.57 -20.00
CA SER A 93 2.51 4.82 -21.23
C SER A 93 1.55 5.99 -21.06
N THR A 94 0.56 6.12 -21.94
CA THR A 94 -0.42 7.21 -21.90
C THR A 94 -1.58 6.86 -20.95
N PRO A 95 -1.82 7.65 -19.88
CA PRO A 95 -2.98 7.45 -19.03
C PRO A 95 -4.28 7.76 -19.76
N LYS A 96 -5.37 7.10 -19.39
CA LYS A 96 -6.70 7.34 -19.97
C LYS A 96 -7.81 7.12 -18.96
N PHE A 97 -8.98 7.66 -19.28
CA PHE A 97 -10.21 7.36 -18.55
C PHE A 97 -11.05 6.35 -19.33
N LEU A 98 -11.72 5.48 -18.61
CA LEU A 98 -12.74 4.55 -19.09
C LEU A 98 -14.09 4.90 -18.47
N PHE A 99 -15.16 4.43 -19.09
CA PHE A 99 -16.47 4.44 -18.46
C PHE A 99 -16.54 3.33 -17.41
N SER A 100 -17.28 3.56 -16.33
CA SER A 100 -17.48 2.57 -15.26
C SER A 100 -18.00 1.22 -15.81
N SER A 101 -18.80 1.23 -16.89
CA SER A 101 -19.28 0.00 -17.55
C SER A 101 -18.19 -0.88 -18.16
N GLN A 102 -16.95 -0.39 -18.27
CA GLN A 102 -15.79 -1.10 -18.81
C GLN A 102 -14.89 -1.67 -17.70
N VAL A 103 -15.30 -1.55 -16.44
CA VAL A 103 -14.56 -2.10 -15.30
C VAL A 103 -15.12 -3.48 -14.99
N ASN A 104 -14.27 -4.50 -14.91
CA ASN A 104 -14.65 -5.89 -14.70
C ASN A 104 -15.73 -6.37 -15.70
N ASP A 105 -15.62 -5.96 -16.97
CA ASP A 105 -16.53 -6.34 -18.07
C ASP A 105 -16.02 -7.54 -18.88
N GLN A 106 -14.89 -8.13 -18.46
CA GLN A 106 -14.17 -9.22 -19.11
C GLN A 106 -13.45 -8.80 -20.41
N ILE A 107 -13.17 -7.52 -20.60
CA ILE A 107 -12.40 -6.98 -21.72
C ILE A 107 -11.24 -6.14 -21.18
N CYS A 108 -10.02 -6.46 -21.60
CA CYS A 108 -8.84 -5.67 -21.20
C CYS A 108 -8.77 -4.34 -21.97
N ASP A 109 -9.31 -3.28 -21.39
CA ASP A 109 -9.26 -1.92 -21.90
C ASP A 109 -8.02 -1.16 -21.45
N CYS A 110 -7.61 -1.22 -20.18
CA CYS A 110 -6.37 -0.58 -19.74
C CYS A 110 -5.15 -1.39 -20.20
N CYS A 111 -4.07 -0.72 -20.65
CA CYS A 111 -2.86 -1.46 -21.04
C CYS A 111 -2.17 -2.11 -19.84
N ASP A 112 -2.36 -1.56 -18.63
CA ASP A 112 -1.84 -2.13 -17.40
C ASP A 112 -2.73 -3.24 -16.82
N GLY A 113 -3.92 -3.45 -17.40
CA GLY A 113 -4.91 -4.43 -16.96
C GLY A 113 -5.58 -4.10 -15.62
N SER A 114 -5.54 -2.85 -15.18
CA SER A 114 -6.07 -2.44 -13.87
C SER A 114 -7.61 -2.41 -13.77
N ASP A 115 -8.27 -2.37 -14.92
CA ASP A 115 -9.73 -2.42 -15.11
C ASP A 115 -10.34 -3.78 -14.79
N GLU A 116 -9.60 -4.87 -14.97
CA GLU A 116 -10.05 -6.25 -14.74
C GLU A 116 -9.36 -6.82 -13.50
N ASN A 117 -9.89 -6.48 -12.33
CA ASN A 117 -9.25 -6.69 -11.02
C ASN A 117 -9.99 -7.66 -10.09
N ASP A 118 -11.18 -8.13 -10.49
CA ASP A 118 -12.00 -9.09 -9.74
C ASP A 118 -11.47 -10.54 -9.79
N GLY A 119 -10.54 -10.82 -10.72
CA GLY A 119 -9.94 -12.13 -10.94
C GLY A 119 -10.72 -13.06 -11.88
N THR A 120 -11.79 -12.58 -12.52
CA THR A 120 -12.57 -13.33 -13.51
C THR A 120 -11.74 -13.61 -14.76
N ILE A 121 -10.98 -12.62 -15.22
CA ILE A 121 -9.99 -12.76 -16.29
C ILE A 121 -8.63 -12.20 -15.85
N SER A 122 -7.57 -12.51 -16.61
CA SER A 122 -6.22 -12.01 -16.33
C SER A 122 -5.73 -11.17 -17.50
N CYS A 123 -5.63 -9.86 -17.28
CA CYS A 123 -5.11 -8.91 -18.26
C CYS A 123 -3.60 -8.69 -18.06
N PRO A 124 -2.74 -9.13 -19.00
CA PRO A 124 -1.31 -8.89 -18.91
C PRO A 124 -0.97 -7.43 -19.24
N ASN A 125 0.02 -6.88 -18.55
CA ASN A 125 0.51 -5.54 -18.84
C ASN A 125 1.14 -5.48 -20.24
N SER A 126 0.54 -4.66 -21.10
CA SER A 126 0.90 -4.41 -22.50
C SER A 126 1.33 -2.95 -22.74
N CYS A 127 1.54 -2.17 -21.68
CA CYS A 127 1.90 -0.76 -21.78
C CYS A 127 3.24 -0.56 -22.49
N VAL A 128 3.24 0.33 -23.50
CA VAL A 128 4.43 0.68 -24.25
C VAL A 128 5.03 1.96 -23.70
N MET A 129 6.29 1.90 -23.30
CA MET A 129 7.05 3.03 -22.77
C MET A 129 7.20 4.13 -23.83
N GLY A 130 6.85 5.38 -23.49
CA GLY A 130 7.07 6.53 -24.37
C GLY A 130 5.88 6.95 -25.22
N GLY A 131 4.66 6.49 -24.89
CA GLY A 131 3.37 7.04 -25.35
C GLY A 131 3.37 7.50 -26.82
N ASN A 132 3.12 6.58 -27.76
CA ASN A 132 3.17 6.91 -29.18
C ASN A 132 2.32 8.15 -29.52
N SER A 133 2.93 9.14 -30.18
CA SER A 133 2.28 10.18 -30.99
C SER A 133 1.53 9.62 -32.22
N ALA A 134 1.26 8.30 -32.27
CA ALA A 134 0.72 7.60 -33.43
C ALA A 134 0.04 6.25 -33.07
N TYR A 135 -0.79 6.18 -32.02
CA TYR A 135 -1.67 5.02 -31.85
C TYR A 135 -3.04 5.31 -32.49
N GLN A 136 -3.12 5.01 -33.78
CA GLN A 136 -4.34 5.07 -34.57
C GLN A 136 -5.34 4.03 -34.05
N MET A 137 -6.52 4.54 -33.64
CA MET A 137 -7.72 3.77 -33.34
C MET A 137 -7.97 2.73 -34.44
N ARG A 138 -7.67 1.46 -34.18
CA ARG A 138 -8.22 0.35 -34.94
C ARG A 138 -9.58 0.02 -34.34
N SER A 139 -10.60 0.65 -34.91
CA SER A 139 -11.99 0.22 -34.83
C SER A 139 -12.10 -1.29 -35.01
N HIS A 140 -12.89 -1.93 -34.17
CA HIS A 140 -13.36 -3.30 -34.36
C HIS A 140 -13.81 -3.51 -35.81
N SER A 141 -13.09 -4.36 -36.55
CA SER A 141 -13.65 -5.09 -37.68
C SER A 141 -13.32 -6.56 -37.47
N SER A 142 -14.33 -7.33 -37.15
CA SER A 142 -14.32 -8.79 -37.15
C SER A 142 -13.82 -9.31 -38.50
N GLN A 143 -12.75 -10.11 -38.53
CA GLN A 143 -12.65 -11.22 -39.47
C GLN A 143 -11.64 -12.28 -39.04
N ASP A 144 -12.17 -13.50 -39.00
CA ASP A 144 -11.54 -14.78 -38.71
C ASP A 144 -10.48 -15.15 -39.78
N ASN A 145 -9.28 -15.59 -39.36
CA ASN A 145 -8.63 -16.77 -39.94
C ASN A 145 -7.35 -17.17 -39.18
N SER A 146 -7.29 -18.47 -38.90
CA SER A 146 -6.17 -19.24 -38.36
C SER A 146 -4.88 -19.15 -39.18
N VAL A 147 -3.76 -18.77 -38.56
CA VAL A 147 -2.42 -19.30 -38.88
C VAL A 147 -1.55 -19.33 -37.62
N SER A 148 -1.18 -20.54 -37.23
CA SER A 148 -0.13 -20.85 -36.26
C SER A 148 1.24 -20.42 -36.79
N PHE A 149 2.10 -19.84 -35.94
CA PHE A 149 3.50 -20.20 -35.67
C PHE A 149 4.33 -18.96 -35.28
N GLY A 150 4.96 -18.98 -34.11
CA GLY A 150 6.03 -18.02 -33.80
C GLY A 150 6.29 -17.75 -32.33
N ARG A 151 6.83 -18.75 -31.61
CA ARG A 151 7.44 -18.54 -30.28
C ARG A 151 8.48 -17.44 -30.34
N LYS A 152 8.32 -16.37 -29.56
CA LYS A 152 9.44 -15.67 -28.92
C LYS A 152 9.07 -15.35 -27.48
N ALA A 153 9.45 -16.28 -26.61
CA ALA A 153 9.62 -16.03 -25.20
C ALA A 153 10.74 -14.99 -25.03
N THR A 154 10.39 -13.79 -24.60
CA THR A 154 11.36 -12.86 -24.04
C THR A 154 11.12 -12.82 -22.54
N ARG A 155 11.90 -13.63 -21.83
CA ARG A 155 12.12 -13.48 -20.39
C ARG A 155 12.69 -12.08 -20.17
N ALA A 156 11.88 -11.15 -19.69
CA ALA A 156 12.38 -9.94 -19.05
C ALA A 156 12.20 -10.14 -17.54
N GLY A 157 13.34 -10.36 -16.88
CA GLY A 157 13.44 -10.66 -15.47
C GLY A 157 12.85 -9.55 -14.62
N ILE A 158 12.15 -9.99 -13.58
CA ILE A 158 11.69 -9.20 -12.46
C ILE A 158 12.94 -8.70 -11.74
N ASN A 159 13.33 -7.44 -11.96
CA ASN A 159 14.36 -6.79 -11.14
C ASN A 159 13.73 -6.37 -9.81
N ALA A 160 13.52 -7.37 -8.94
CA ALA A 160 13.21 -7.16 -7.53
C ALA A 160 14.50 -6.78 -6.77
N GLU A 161 15.12 -5.65 -7.13
CA GLU A 161 16.33 -5.14 -6.49
C GLU A 161 16.25 -3.65 -6.16
N ASP A 162 15.17 -3.21 -5.50
CA ASP A 162 15.15 -1.90 -4.83
C ASP A 162 14.55 -1.93 -3.41
N SER A 163 13.80 -2.97 -3.04
CA SER A 163 13.25 -3.08 -1.68
C SER A 163 14.24 -3.68 -0.66
N ILE A 164 15.26 -4.42 -1.10
CA ILE A 164 16.17 -5.18 -0.21
C ILE A 164 17.06 -4.26 0.65
N GLN A 165 17.39 -3.05 0.19
CA GLN A 165 18.26 -2.14 0.92
C GLN A 165 17.57 -1.50 2.15
N LYS A 166 16.26 -1.22 2.06
CA LYS A 166 15.47 -0.71 3.20
C LYS A 166 15.22 -1.77 4.27
N VAL A 167 15.00 -3.04 3.90
CA VAL A 167 14.80 -4.13 4.89
C VAL A 167 16.11 -4.49 5.60
N LYS A 168 17.26 -4.39 4.92
CA LYS A 168 18.58 -4.64 5.55
C LYS A 168 18.86 -3.64 6.67
N GLY A 169 18.58 -2.34 6.46
CA GLY A 169 18.73 -1.32 7.50
C GLY A 169 17.80 -1.55 8.70
N LEU A 170 16.53 -1.89 8.43
CA LEU A 170 15.55 -2.13 9.49
C LEU A 170 15.86 -3.38 10.32
N LYS A 171 16.30 -4.47 9.68
CA LYS A 171 16.71 -5.70 10.37
C LYS A 171 17.91 -5.46 11.30
N MET A 172 18.88 -4.64 10.90
CA MET A 172 20.04 -4.32 11.74
C MET A 172 19.66 -3.52 13.00
N LEU A 173 18.71 -2.59 12.90
CA LEU A 173 18.24 -1.80 14.04
C LEU A 173 17.48 -2.66 15.07
N VAL A 174 16.64 -3.59 14.61
CA VAL A 174 15.90 -4.51 15.49
C VAL A 174 16.86 -5.44 16.25
N VAL A 175 17.87 -6.00 15.56
CA VAL A 175 18.88 -6.87 16.19
C VAL A 175 19.68 -6.12 17.25
N LEU A 176 20.08 -4.87 16.97
CA LEU A 176 20.80 -4.04 17.92
C LEU A 176 19.94 -3.72 19.17
N GLN A 177 18.65 -3.41 18.98
CA GLN A 177 17.74 -3.14 20.09
C GLN A 177 17.55 -4.38 20.99
N VAL A 178 17.38 -5.57 20.41
CA VAL A 178 17.26 -6.83 21.18
C VAL A 178 18.54 -7.09 21.98
N LEU A 179 19.71 -6.88 21.37
CA LEU A 179 21.00 -7.06 22.06
C LEU A 179 21.14 -6.11 23.26
N ILE A 180 20.75 -4.83 23.09
CA ILE A 180 20.79 -3.84 24.17
C ILE A 180 19.84 -4.25 25.30
N ILE A 181 18.63 -4.73 25.01
CA ILE A 181 17.68 -5.18 26.03
C ILE A 181 18.24 -6.39 26.81
N VAL A 182 18.87 -7.36 26.14
CA VAL A 182 19.48 -8.52 26.80
C VAL A 182 20.64 -8.09 27.72
N ILE A 183 21.47 -7.15 27.28
CA ILE A 183 22.63 -6.67 28.06
C ILE A 183 22.18 -5.81 29.26
N VAL A 184 21.25 -4.88 29.05
CA VAL A 184 20.85 -3.88 30.06
C VAL A 184 19.83 -4.45 31.04
N VAL A 185 18.95 -5.36 30.61
CA VAL A 185 17.88 -5.92 31.45
C VAL A 185 18.17 -7.37 31.81
N GLY A 186 18.57 -8.19 30.84
CA GLY A 186 18.81 -9.63 31.05
C GLY A 186 19.98 -9.92 31.99
N ILE A 187 21.14 -9.28 31.76
CA ILE A 187 22.35 -9.53 32.55
C ILE A 187 22.19 -9.10 34.02
N PRO A 188 21.63 -7.93 34.36
CA PRO A 188 21.43 -7.54 35.76
C PRO A 188 20.39 -8.41 36.48
N LEU A 189 19.32 -8.84 35.79
CA LEU A 189 18.33 -9.76 36.35
C LEU A 189 18.93 -11.15 36.59
N PHE A 190 19.74 -11.65 35.67
CA PHE A 190 20.45 -12.93 35.82
C PHE A 190 21.51 -12.87 36.93
N CYS A 191 22.27 -11.78 37.02
CA CYS A 191 23.22 -11.52 38.10
C CYS A 191 22.53 -11.37 39.47
N ARG A 192 21.34 -10.76 39.52
CA ARG A 192 20.53 -10.67 40.75
C ARG A 192 19.99 -12.05 41.16
N ARG A 193 19.47 -12.84 40.22
CA ARG A 193 18.89 -14.17 40.48
C ARG A 193 19.95 -15.16 40.95
N SER A 194 21.15 -15.15 40.36
CA SER A 194 22.28 -15.98 40.80
C SER A 194 22.80 -15.60 42.19
N ARG A 195 22.84 -14.31 42.53
CA ARG A 195 23.17 -13.85 43.90
C ARG A 195 22.09 -14.23 44.92
N LEU A 196 20.81 -14.22 44.55
CA LEU A 196 19.72 -14.68 45.42
C LEU A 196 19.82 -16.18 45.71
N ARG A 197 20.10 -16.99 44.68
CA ARG A 197 20.24 -18.45 44.80
C ARG A 197 21.44 -18.86 45.67
N ARG A 198 22.54 -18.10 45.66
CA ARG A 198 23.69 -18.32 46.55
C ARG A 198 23.41 -17.97 48.02
N ARG A 199 22.50 -17.04 48.32
CA ARG A 199 22.11 -16.70 49.70
C ARG A 199 21.20 -17.76 50.35
N HIS A 200 20.45 -18.52 49.55
CA HIS A 200 19.54 -19.56 50.06
C HIS A 200 20.24 -20.92 50.27
N SER A 201 21.51 -21.05 49.89
CA SER A 201 22.31 -22.28 49.98
C SER A 201 23.40 -22.20 51.08
N ARG A 202 23.36 -21.17 51.93
CA ARG A 202 24.25 -20.98 53.08
C ARG A 202 23.43 -20.84 54.35
#